data_AF-L1JJ46-F1
#
_entry.id   AF-L1JJ46-F1
#
_cell.length_a   1.000
_cell.length_b   1.000
_cell.length_c   1.000
_cell.angle_alpha   90.00
_cell.angle_beta   90.00
_cell.angle_gamma   90.00
#
_symmetry.space_group_name_H-M   'P 1'
#
loop_
_entity.id
_entity.type
_entity.pdbx_description
1 polymer ?
#
loop_
_entity_poly.entity_id
_entity_poly.type
_entity_poly.pdbx_seq_one_letter_code
_entity_poly.pdbx_strand_id
1 'polypeptide(L)'
;MLLSAGNHQRLTVGFVGYPNVGKSSVINSLIAAGREEGDRRISVAHGPSPGKTKHLQTIFVRKNICLCDCPGIVFPSVINSKADLVCNGVLSIHTLRDVVEPLQLVCESVPRKVMERHCGLAIPTKLNTPVRARNAQDMVRAIRLERLGQQMICDTPANNQNEVYTADDLLRILCMRRKFYQQNSGNLDLRTGGIMILRDYIQGQLQHWKLPPGL
;
A
#
# COMPACT_ATOMS: atom_id res chain seq x y z
N MET A 1 12.21 18.05 -9.19
CA MET A 1 13.45 18.76 -8.83
C MET A 1 13.32 20.16 -9.38
N LEU A 2 13.41 21.19 -8.53
CA LEU A 2 13.45 22.58 -8.99
C LEU A 2 14.86 23.11 -8.74
N LEU A 3 15.42 23.78 -9.74
CA LEU A 3 16.73 24.42 -9.68
C LEU A 3 16.51 25.93 -9.65
N SER A 4 17.05 26.61 -8.64
CA SER A 4 17.09 28.06 -8.62
C SER A 4 18.54 28.51 -8.53
N ALA A 5 18.95 29.29 -9.53
CA ALA A 5 20.24 29.96 -9.59
C ALA A 5 20.00 31.47 -9.40
N GLY A 6 19.62 31.88 -8.20
CA GLY A 6 19.65 33.30 -7.82
C GLY A 6 21.09 33.74 -7.64
N ASN A 7 21.40 34.96 -8.08
CA ASN A 7 22.68 35.72 -8.20
C ASN A 7 23.81 35.58 -7.14
N HIS A 8 23.96 34.48 -6.40
CA HIS A 8 24.96 34.28 -5.36
C HIS A 8 25.46 32.82 -5.35
N GLN A 9 26.66 32.55 -5.88
CA GLN A 9 27.66 31.48 -5.62
C GLN A 9 27.23 30.04 -5.17
N ARG A 10 25.95 29.69 -5.10
CA ARG A 10 25.43 28.47 -4.46
C ARG A 10 24.22 27.93 -5.21
N LEU A 11 24.34 26.68 -5.64
CA LEU A 11 23.27 25.90 -6.26
C LEU A 11 22.28 25.42 -5.19
N THR A 12 21.00 25.74 -5.37
CA THR A 12 19.92 25.23 -4.52
C THR A 12 19.03 24.26 -5.29
N VAL A 13 18.85 23.06 -4.74
CA VAL A 13 18.06 21.98 -5.32
C VAL A 13 16.86 21.67 -4.44
N GLY A 14 15.66 21.93 -4.93
CA GLY A 14 14.40 21.62 -4.24
C GLY A 14 13.80 20.28 -4.62
N PHE A 15 13.38 19.50 -3.63
CA PHE A 15 12.63 18.25 -3.81
C PHE A 15 11.14 18.47 -3.56
N VAL A 16 10.34 18.41 -4.63
CA VAL A 16 8.89 18.58 -4.60
C VAL A 16 8.23 17.32 -5.15
N GLY A 17 7.12 16.92 -4.54
CA GLY A 17 6.34 15.76 -4.97
C GLY A 17 5.38 15.28 -3.89
N TYR A 18 4.66 14.19 -4.18
CA TYR A 18 3.69 13.58 -3.27
C TYR A 18 4.32 13.17 -1.92
N PRO A 19 3.53 13.07 -0.84
CA PRO A 19 3.95 12.41 0.40
C PRO A 19 4.50 11.00 0.13
N ASN A 20 5.43 10.55 0.97
CA ASN A 20 5.97 9.17 0.98
C ASN A 20 6.65 8.64 -0.30
N VAL A 21 6.89 9.47 -1.33
CA VAL A 21 7.64 9.08 -2.54
C VAL A 21 9.17 9.05 -2.39
N GLY A 22 9.69 9.13 -1.14
CA GLY A 22 11.13 9.00 -0.88
C GLY A 22 11.98 10.27 -1.00
N LYS A 23 11.38 11.48 -1.09
CA LYS A 23 12.10 12.76 -1.17
C LYS A 23 13.19 12.90 -0.09
N SER A 24 12.82 12.79 1.18
CA SER A 24 13.74 12.91 2.31
C SER A 24 14.76 11.77 2.37
N SER A 25 14.40 10.57 1.87
CA SER A 25 15.34 9.43 1.77
C SER A 25 16.42 9.66 0.72
N VAL A 26 16.06 10.25 -0.44
CA VAL A 26 17.02 10.66 -1.46
C VAL A 26 17.95 11.74 -0.90
N ILE A 27 17.39 12.72 -0.19
CA ILE A 27 18.19 13.76 0.49
C ILE A 27 19.17 13.15 1.49
N ASN A 28 18.73 12.23 2.35
CA ASN A 28 19.62 11.54 3.30
C ASN A 28 20.73 10.75 2.58
N SER A 29 20.43 10.14 1.44
CA SER A 29 21.41 9.41 0.62
C SER A 29 22.45 10.36 0.00
N LEU A 30 22.01 11.51 -0.52
CA LEU A 30 22.89 12.54 -1.07
C LEU A 30 23.77 13.18 0.01
N ILE A 31 23.21 13.44 1.20
CA ILE A 31 23.95 13.92 2.35
C ILE A 31 25.02 12.90 2.76
N ALA A 32 24.71 11.60 2.75
CA ALA A 32 25.68 10.56 3.07
C ALA A 32 26.81 10.47 2.04
N ALA A 33 26.49 10.57 0.75
CA ALA A 33 27.47 10.46 -0.34
C ALA A 33 28.34 11.73 -0.50
N GLY A 34 27.83 12.91 -0.16
CA GLY A 34 28.50 14.18 -0.41
C GLY A 34 29.48 14.65 0.67
N ARG A 35 29.54 13.94 1.81
CA ARG A 35 30.31 14.29 3.00
C ARG A 35 31.81 14.07 2.85
N GLU A 36 32.57 14.97 3.46
CA GLU A 36 34.00 14.80 3.70
C GLU A 36 34.24 14.27 5.13
N GLU A 37 35.42 13.69 5.36
CA GLU A 37 35.77 13.13 6.66
C GLU A 37 35.83 14.24 7.72
N GLY A 38 35.03 14.11 8.80
CA GLY A 38 34.93 15.11 9.87
C GLY A 38 33.63 15.94 9.87
N ASP A 39 32.79 15.85 8.84
CA ASP A 39 31.53 16.61 8.77
C ASP A 39 30.46 16.11 9.76
N ARG A 40 29.70 17.06 10.32
CA ARG A 40 28.59 16.75 11.24
C ARG A 40 27.51 15.94 10.54
N ARG A 41 27.07 14.87 11.20
CA ARG A 41 25.91 14.08 10.75
C ARG A 41 24.61 14.87 10.92
N ILE A 42 24.14 15.43 9.82
CA ILE A 42 22.79 15.95 9.59
C ILE A 42 21.94 14.82 8.97
N SER A 43 20.73 14.61 9.49
CA SER A 43 19.73 13.71 8.91
C SER A 43 18.39 14.40 8.86
N VAL A 44 17.59 14.03 7.87
CA VAL A 44 16.22 14.49 7.70
C VAL A 44 15.27 13.41 8.19
N ALA A 45 14.18 13.82 8.83
CA ALA A 45 13.13 12.91 9.25
C ALA A 45 12.51 12.21 8.03
N HIS A 46 12.49 10.87 8.05
CA HIS A 46 11.86 10.05 7.02
C HIS A 46 11.15 8.86 7.67
N GLY A 47 10.24 8.22 6.93
CA GLY A 47 9.61 6.98 7.35
C GLY A 47 8.38 6.67 6.50
N PRO A 48 7.73 5.52 6.74
CA PRO A 48 6.59 5.06 5.94
C PRO A 48 5.28 5.81 6.27
N SER A 49 5.25 6.61 7.33
CA SER A 49 4.05 7.36 7.73
C SER A 49 3.99 8.72 7.03
N PRO A 50 2.81 9.16 6.56
CA PRO A 50 2.64 10.49 6.00
C PRO A 50 2.94 11.61 7.01
N GLY A 51 3.30 12.80 6.51
CA GLY A 51 3.44 14.01 7.32
C GLY A 51 4.71 14.11 8.17
N LYS A 52 5.76 13.35 7.84
CA LYS A 52 7.08 13.44 8.51
C LYS A 52 7.76 14.80 8.28
N THR A 53 7.84 15.25 7.04
CA THR A 53 8.32 16.61 6.70
C THR A 53 7.13 17.56 6.69
N LYS A 54 7.03 18.43 7.71
CA LYS A 54 5.94 19.41 7.87
C LYS A 54 6.28 20.81 7.38
N HIS A 55 7.57 21.14 7.37
CA HIS A 55 8.07 22.46 7.02
C HIS A 55 9.13 22.33 5.94
N LEU A 56 9.31 23.40 5.18
CA LEU A 56 10.44 23.51 4.25
C LEU A 56 11.73 23.58 5.08
N GLN A 57 12.69 22.72 4.74
CA GLN A 57 13.98 22.63 5.42
C GLN A 57 15.11 22.82 4.41
N THR A 58 16.05 23.67 4.76
CA THR A 58 17.22 24.01 3.93
C THR A 58 18.45 23.36 4.53
N ILE A 59 19.10 22.49 3.76
CA ILE A 59 20.21 21.65 4.21
C ILE A 59 21.44 21.99 3.38
N PHE A 60 22.47 22.48 4.04
CA PHE A 60 23.75 22.76 3.41
C PHE A 60 24.56 21.47 3.35
N VAL A 61 24.85 21.01 2.12
CA VAL A 61 25.67 19.82 1.89
C VAL A 61 27.11 20.21 1.62
N ARG A 62 27.34 21.32 0.90
CA ARG A 62 28.65 21.92 0.66
C ARG A 62 28.55 23.44 0.67
N LYS A 63 29.69 24.15 0.63
CA LYS A 63 29.73 25.62 0.56
C LYS A 63 28.86 26.20 -0.57
N ASN A 64 28.83 25.51 -1.72
CA ASN A 64 28.14 25.95 -2.94
C ASN A 64 26.94 25.06 -3.31
N ILE A 65 26.51 24.11 -2.46
CA ILE A 65 25.36 23.24 -2.74
C ILE A 65 24.44 23.17 -1.52
N CYS A 66 23.18 23.46 -1.75
CA CYS A 66 22.10 23.35 -0.79
C CYS A 66 20.96 22.49 -1.32
N LEU A 67 20.39 21.65 -0.46
CA LEU A 67 19.21 20.85 -0.74
C LEU A 67 18.03 21.38 0.08
N CYS A 68 16.85 21.45 -0.52
CA CYS A 68 15.62 21.81 0.18
C CYS A 68 14.67 20.61 0.23
N ASP A 69 14.31 20.16 1.44
CA ASP A 69 13.20 19.21 1.65
C ASP A 69 11.90 19.98 1.84
N CYS A 70 10.88 19.62 1.06
CA CYS A 70 9.57 20.25 1.12
C CYS A 70 8.52 19.27 1.65
N PRO A 71 7.46 19.76 2.34
CA PRO A 71 6.32 18.91 2.65
C PRO A 71 5.72 18.31 1.37
N GLY A 72 5.14 17.12 1.49
CA GLY A 72 4.47 16.48 0.36
C GLY A 72 3.25 17.30 -0.08
N ILE A 73 3.14 17.60 -1.37
CA ILE A 73 2.03 18.36 -1.95
C ILE A 73 1.13 17.41 -2.73
N VAL A 74 -0.17 17.64 -2.63
CA VAL A 74 -1.20 16.81 -3.24
C VAL A 74 -2.21 17.73 -3.92
N PHE A 75 -2.47 17.51 -5.21
CA PHE A 75 -3.40 18.33 -5.99
C PHE A 75 -4.81 17.74 -5.94
N PRO A 76 -5.84 18.51 -5.54
CA PRO A 76 -7.22 18.01 -5.42
C PRO A 76 -7.78 17.45 -6.73
N SER A 77 -7.37 17.98 -7.88
CA SER A 77 -7.88 17.61 -9.21
C SER A 77 -7.46 16.22 -9.69
N VAL A 78 -6.48 15.58 -9.06
CA VAL A 78 -5.91 14.29 -9.49
C VAL A 78 -6.47 13.11 -8.66
N ILE A 79 -7.35 13.39 -7.71
CA ILE A 79 -7.82 12.42 -6.71
C ILE A 79 -9.30 12.17 -6.90
N ASN A 80 -9.67 10.91 -7.13
CA ASN A 80 -11.07 10.53 -7.32
C ASN A 80 -11.76 10.24 -5.98
N SER A 81 -11.04 9.72 -4.98
CA SER A 81 -11.62 9.33 -3.70
C SER A 81 -10.67 9.43 -2.51
N LYS A 82 -11.22 9.38 -1.29
CA LYS A 82 -10.42 9.22 -0.06
C LYS A 82 -9.67 7.89 -0.05
N ALA A 83 -10.24 6.85 -0.65
CA ALA A 83 -9.60 5.55 -0.79
C ALA A 83 -8.33 5.60 -1.67
N ASP A 84 -8.35 6.39 -2.75
CA ASP A 84 -7.15 6.66 -3.55
C ASP A 84 -6.04 7.34 -2.74
N LEU A 85 -6.40 8.32 -1.91
CA LEU A 85 -5.43 8.99 -1.04
C LEU A 85 -4.77 8.04 -0.05
N VAL A 86 -5.51 7.05 0.45
CA VAL A 86 -4.97 6.01 1.34
C VAL A 86 -4.04 5.09 0.56
N CYS A 87 -4.48 4.59 -0.61
CA CYS A 87 -3.70 3.67 -1.44
C CYS A 87 -2.38 4.30 -1.93
N ASN A 88 -2.36 5.62 -2.18
CA ASN A 88 -1.16 6.37 -2.55
C ASN A 88 -0.30 6.79 -1.33
N GLY A 89 -0.65 6.35 -0.11
CA GLY A 89 0.09 6.68 1.10
C GLY A 89 0.07 8.16 1.48
N VAL A 90 -0.94 8.93 1.04
CA VAL A 90 -1.13 10.32 1.45
C VAL A 90 -1.81 10.41 2.81
N LEU A 91 -2.86 9.61 3.01
CA LEU A 91 -3.58 9.53 4.27
C LEU A 91 -3.07 8.37 5.13
N SER A 92 -3.15 8.54 6.44
CA SER A 92 -2.74 7.49 7.38
C SER A 92 -3.72 6.32 7.37
N ILE A 93 -3.20 5.11 7.19
CA ILE A 93 -3.97 3.87 7.36
C ILE A 93 -4.45 3.69 8.81
N HIS A 94 -3.73 4.21 9.80
CA HIS A 94 -4.05 3.95 11.21
C HIS A 94 -5.33 4.65 11.68
N THR A 95 -5.73 5.75 11.04
CA THR A 95 -6.96 6.50 11.35
C THR A 95 -8.14 6.06 10.50
N LEU A 96 -7.93 5.06 9.65
CA LEU A 96 -8.96 4.55 8.74
C LEU A 96 -10.06 3.83 9.51
N ARG A 97 -11.32 4.19 9.20
CA ARG A 97 -12.53 3.58 9.76
C ARG A 97 -13.04 2.45 8.87
N ASP A 98 -13.11 2.70 7.56
CA ASP A 98 -13.49 1.71 6.56
C ASP A 98 -12.24 1.25 5.78
N VAL A 99 -11.90 -0.03 5.93
CA VAL A 99 -10.80 -0.67 5.22
C VAL A 99 -11.22 -1.32 3.91
N VAL A 100 -12.52 -1.50 3.68
CA VAL A 100 -13.04 -2.27 2.56
C VAL A 100 -12.87 -1.50 1.26
N GLU A 101 -13.26 -0.23 1.22
CA GLU A 101 -13.17 0.60 0.02
C GLU A 101 -11.72 0.75 -0.50
N PRO A 102 -10.70 1.12 0.31
CA PRO A 102 -9.32 1.18 -0.17
C PRO A 102 -8.77 -0.20 -0.56
N LEU A 103 -9.16 -1.25 0.17
CA LEU A 103 -8.72 -2.60 -0.17
C LEU A 103 -9.35 -3.10 -1.48
N GLN A 104 -10.56 -2.67 -1.80
CA GLN A 104 -11.22 -2.99 -3.07
C GLN A 104 -10.43 -2.43 -4.24
N LEU A 105 -9.96 -1.17 -4.15
CA LEU A 105 -9.07 -0.57 -5.14
C LEU A 105 -7.75 -1.34 -5.29
N VAL A 106 -7.20 -1.85 -4.18
CA VAL A 106 -6.00 -2.70 -4.21
C VAL A 106 -6.29 -4.04 -4.90
N CYS A 107 -7.43 -4.67 -4.63
CA CYS A 107 -7.83 -5.92 -5.28
C CYS A 107 -8.04 -5.75 -6.79
N GLU A 108 -8.50 -4.58 -7.23
CA GLU A 108 -8.64 -4.23 -8.65
C GLU A 108 -7.29 -3.93 -9.32
N SER A 109 -6.34 -3.38 -8.54
CA SER A 109 -5.02 -2.99 -9.05
C SER A 109 -4.00 -4.13 -9.05
N VAL A 110 -4.16 -5.13 -8.18
CA VAL A 110 -3.19 -6.22 -7.98
C VAL A 110 -3.72 -7.51 -8.60
N PRO A 111 -2.96 -8.17 -9.50
CA PRO A 111 -3.37 -9.45 -10.05
C PRO A 111 -3.61 -10.48 -8.95
N ARG A 112 -4.74 -11.20 -9.03
CA ARG A 112 -5.14 -12.20 -8.04
C ARG A 112 -4.03 -13.15 -7.62
N LYS A 113 -3.30 -13.71 -8.58
CA LYS A 113 -2.20 -14.67 -8.31
C LYS A 113 -1.12 -14.06 -7.42
N VAL A 114 -0.86 -12.76 -7.53
CA VAL A 114 0.09 -12.03 -6.68
C VAL A 114 -0.49 -11.88 -5.27
N MET A 115 -1.76 -11.50 -5.15
CA MET A 115 -2.46 -11.40 -3.86
C MET A 115 -2.51 -12.75 -3.11
N GLU A 116 -2.88 -13.82 -3.80
CA GLU A 116 -2.96 -15.19 -3.24
C GLU A 116 -1.61 -15.66 -2.71
N ARG A 117 -0.54 -15.44 -3.50
CA ARG A 117 0.83 -15.75 -3.08
C ARG A 117 1.27 -14.93 -1.88
N HIS A 118 1.02 -13.62 -1.90
CA HIS A 118 1.38 -12.70 -0.81
C HIS A 118 0.67 -13.06 0.49
N CYS A 119 -0.63 -13.30 0.42
CA CYS A 119 -1.44 -13.62 1.60
C CYS A 119 -1.30 -15.08 2.04
N GLY A 120 -0.81 -15.97 1.17
CA GLY A 120 -0.67 -17.41 1.42
C GLY A 120 -2.02 -18.12 1.51
N LEU A 121 -2.97 -17.74 0.65
CA LEU A 121 -4.35 -18.24 0.64
C LEU A 121 -4.86 -18.40 -0.79
N ALA A 122 -5.75 -19.38 -0.98
CA ALA A 122 -6.57 -19.48 -2.18
C ALA A 122 -7.83 -18.65 -1.98
N ILE A 123 -8.07 -17.68 -2.86
CA ILE A 123 -9.31 -16.92 -2.84
C ILE A 123 -10.31 -17.75 -3.67
N PRO A 124 -11.54 -18.01 -3.23
CA PRO A 124 -12.56 -18.65 -4.06
C PRO A 124 -13.14 -17.64 -5.06
N THR A 125 -13.36 -18.04 -6.31
CA THR A 125 -14.22 -17.30 -7.26
C THR A 125 -15.68 -17.59 -6.95
N LYS A 126 -16.59 -16.65 -7.24
CA LYS A 126 -18.05 -16.89 -7.18
C LYS A 126 -18.51 -18.07 -8.06
N LEU A 127 -17.74 -18.44 -9.08
CA LEU A 127 -17.98 -19.62 -9.93
C LEU A 127 -17.52 -20.96 -9.33
N ASN A 128 -16.55 -20.95 -8.40
CA ASN A 128 -16.02 -22.15 -7.75
C ASN A 128 -16.59 -22.35 -6.34
N THR A 129 -17.36 -21.41 -5.81
CA THR A 129 -18.16 -21.66 -4.61
C THR A 129 -19.23 -22.69 -4.97
N PRO A 130 -19.23 -23.90 -4.39
CA PRO A 130 -20.32 -24.84 -4.62
C PRO A 130 -21.63 -24.13 -4.28
N VAL A 131 -22.70 -24.37 -5.04
CA VAL A 131 -24.01 -23.66 -4.92
C VAL A 131 -24.56 -23.61 -3.48
N ARG A 132 -24.09 -24.51 -2.61
CA ARG A 132 -24.40 -24.57 -1.18
C ARG A 132 -23.63 -23.57 -0.31
N ALA A 133 -22.47 -23.06 -0.74
CA ALA A 133 -21.61 -22.19 0.03
C ALA A 133 -21.89 -20.70 -0.17
N ARG A 134 -23.12 -20.28 0.13
CA ARG A 134 -23.57 -18.88 0.03
C ARG A 134 -23.46 -18.10 1.33
N ASN A 135 -22.97 -18.72 2.41
CA ASN A 135 -22.77 -18.09 3.71
C ASN A 135 -21.34 -18.34 4.23
N ALA A 136 -20.96 -17.57 5.26
CA ALA A 136 -19.61 -17.60 5.83
C ALA A 136 -19.21 -18.98 6.41
N GLN A 137 -20.18 -19.77 6.90
CA GLN A 137 -19.91 -21.09 7.48
C GLN A 137 -19.57 -22.11 6.40
N ASP A 138 -20.25 -22.05 5.27
CA ASP A 138 -20.01 -22.95 4.16
C ASP A 138 -18.70 -22.63 3.43
N MET A 139 -18.28 -21.35 3.38
CA MET A 139 -16.94 -20.95 2.95
C MET A 139 -15.84 -21.55 3.83
N VAL A 140 -16.01 -21.51 5.17
CA VAL A 140 -15.07 -22.15 6.11
C VAL A 140 -14.99 -23.65 5.87
N ARG A 141 -16.13 -24.29 5.61
CA ARG A 141 -16.19 -25.73 5.32
C ARG A 141 -15.49 -26.05 4.00
N ALA A 142 -15.70 -25.26 2.96
CA ALA A 142 -15.01 -25.43 1.67
C ALA A 142 -13.48 -25.31 1.82
N ILE A 143 -12.99 -24.29 2.53
CA ILE A 143 -11.55 -24.11 2.82
C ILE A 143 -10.98 -25.30 3.63
N ARG A 144 -11.77 -25.86 4.55
CA ARG A 144 -11.36 -27.04 5.32
C ARG A 144 -11.27 -28.29 4.46
N LEU A 145 -12.16 -28.47 3.50
CA LEU A 145 -12.19 -29.61 2.59
C LEU A 145 -11.05 -29.55 1.56
N GLU A 146 -10.70 -28.36 1.05
CA GLU A 146 -9.50 -28.19 0.20
C GLU A 146 -8.21 -28.63 0.92
N ARG A 147 -8.08 -28.33 2.22
CA ARG A 147 -6.93 -28.79 3.03
C ARG A 147 -6.84 -30.30 3.19
N LEU A 148 -7.96 -31.01 3.03
CA LEU A 148 -8.02 -32.47 3.08
C LEU A 148 -7.77 -33.11 1.71
N GLY A 149 -7.41 -32.30 0.69
CA GLY A 149 -7.26 -32.77 -0.68
C GLY A 149 -8.59 -33.19 -1.32
N GLN A 150 -9.71 -32.84 -0.70
CA GLN A 150 -11.05 -33.17 -1.19
C GLN A 150 -11.58 -31.97 -1.99
N GLN A 151 -11.73 -32.16 -3.30
CA GLN A 151 -12.39 -31.18 -4.15
C GLN A 151 -13.90 -31.25 -3.93
N MET A 152 -14.53 -30.11 -3.68
CA MET A 152 -15.98 -29.97 -3.80
C MET A 152 -16.33 -29.90 -5.28
N ILE A 153 -17.34 -30.66 -5.71
CA ILE A 153 -17.85 -30.61 -7.08
C ILE A 153 -18.36 -29.19 -7.35
N CYS A 154 -17.71 -28.47 -8.27
CA CYS A 154 -18.22 -27.23 -8.84
C CYS A 154 -18.85 -27.55 -10.21
N ASP A 155 -20.11 -27.16 -10.40
CA ASP A 155 -20.89 -27.52 -11.59
C ASP A 155 -20.67 -26.57 -12.80
N THR A 156 -19.58 -25.79 -12.84
CA THR A 156 -19.40 -24.76 -13.87
C THR A 156 -18.04 -24.85 -14.56
N PRO A 157 -17.98 -24.80 -15.91
CA PRO A 157 -16.74 -24.93 -16.65
C PRO A 157 -15.81 -23.73 -16.35
N ALA A 158 -14.56 -24.05 -16.05
CA ALA A 158 -13.49 -23.13 -15.73
C ALA A 158 -13.07 -22.30 -16.95
N ASN A 159 -13.82 -21.24 -17.31
CA ASN A 159 -13.42 -20.40 -18.43
C ASN A 159 -13.78 -18.91 -18.29
N ASN A 160 -13.38 -18.27 -17.19
CA ASN A 160 -13.22 -16.82 -17.16
C ASN A 160 -12.12 -16.38 -16.19
N GLN A 161 -10.93 -16.05 -16.71
CA GLN A 161 -9.75 -15.67 -15.94
C GLN A 161 -9.82 -14.24 -15.33
N ASN A 162 -10.94 -13.53 -15.53
CA ASN A 162 -11.17 -12.14 -15.13
C ASN A 162 -12.22 -11.97 -14.01
N GLU A 163 -12.45 -12.99 -13.18
CA GLU A 163 -13.44 -12.87 -12.10
C GLU A 163 -12.86 -12.15 -10.87
N VAL A 164 -13.38 -10.93 -10.66
CA VAL A 164 -13.05 -10.04 -9.54
C VAL A 164 -13.59 -10.64 -8.24
N TYR A 165 -12.70 -11.05 -7.35
CA TYR A 165 -13.04 -11.36 -5.96
C TYR A 165 -13.17 -10.05 -5.18
N THR A 166 -14.01 -10.02 -4.14
CA THR A 166 -14.25 -8.79 -3.39
C THR A 166 -13.24 -8.63 -2.25
N ALA A 167 -13.02 -7.39 -1.82
CA ALA A 167 -12.25 -7.11 -0.61
C ALA A 167 -12.85 -7.78 0.63
N ASP A 168 -14.18 -7.88 0.74
CA ASP A 168 -14.84 -8.54 1.87
C ASP A 168 -14.53 -10.05 1.91
N ASP A 169 -14.58 -10.73 0.75
CA ASP A 169 -14.22 -12.15 0.65
C ASP A 169 -12.76 -12.38 1.07
N LEU A 170 -11.84 -11.58 0.53
CA LEU A 170 -10.42 -11.63 0.88
C LEU A 170 -10.20 -11.43 2.38
N LEU A 171 -10.83 -10.41 2.97
CA LEU A 171 -10.70 -10.09 4.39
C LEU A 171 -11.20 -11.22 5.28
N ARG A 172 -12.39 -11.76 4.99
CA ARG A 172 -12.95 -12.85 5.79
C ARG A 172 -12.03 -14.06 5.81
N ILE A 173 -11.56 -14.47 4.63
CA ILE A 173 -10.68 -15.63 4.47
C ILE A 173 -9.35 -15.39 5.17
N LEU A 174 -8.75 -14.22 4.96
CA LEU A 174 -7.49 -13.86 5.59
C LEU A 174 -7.61 -13.84 7.11
N CYS A 175 -8.61 -13.16 7.65
CA CYS A 175 -8.82 -13.04 9.09
C CYS A 175 -9.09 -14.40 9.73
N MET A 176 -9.89 -15.27 9.10
CA MET A 176 -10.08 -16.65 9.56
C MET A 176 -8.77 -17.44 9.54
N ARG A 177 -7.99 -17.35 8.45
CA ARG A 177 -6.73 -18.08 8.25
C ARG A 177 -5.64 -17.67 9.24
N ARG A 178 -5.57 -16.38 9.56
CA ARG A 178 -4.61 -15.76 10.49
C ARG A 178 -5.13 -15.66 11.93
N LYS A 179 -6.37 -16.08 12.17
CA LYS A 179 -7.07 -16.03 13.47
C LYS A 179 -7.20 -14.61 14.04
N PHE A 180 -7.51 -13.64 13.18
CA PHE A 180 -7.84 -12.28 13.59
C PHE A 180 -9.31 -12.20 14.03
N TYR A 181 -9.51 -12.24 15.34
CA TYR A 181 -10.81 -12.14 15.99
C TYR A 181 -10.84 -10.97 16.98
N GLN A 182 -11.98 -10.31 17.07
CA GLN A 182 -12.22 -9.29 18.07
C GLN A 182 -12.26 -9.93 19.47
N GLN A 183 -11.73 -9.22 20.47
CA GLN A 183 -11.42 -9.79 21.78
C GLN A 183 -12.63 -10.35 22.55
N ASN A 184 -13.88 -9.97 22.21
CA ASN A 184 -15.06 -10.32 23.03
C ASN A 184 -16.30 -10.80 22.25
N SER A 185 -16.30 -10.76 20.91
CA SER A 185 -17.50 -11.05 20.11
C SER A 185 -17.38 -12.35 19.31
N GLY A 186 -16.17 -12.91 19.19
CA GLY A 186 -15.89 -14.00 18.24
C GLY A 186 -16.03 -13.58 16.77
N ASN A 187 -16.36 -12.31 16.50
CA ASN A 187 -16.41 -11.77 15.15
C ASN A 187 -15.00 -11.56 14.61
N LEU A 188 -14.87 -11.63 13.29
CA LEU A 188 -13.62 -11.38 12.61
C LEU A 188 -13.19 -9.92 12.76
N ASP A 189 -11.91 -9.71 13.04
CA ASP A 189 -11.32 -8.38 13.01
C ASP A 189 -10.87 -8.05 11.59
N LEU A 190 -11.83 -7.65 10.76
CA LEU A 190 -11.59 -7.26 9.36
C LEU A 190 -10.67 -6.04 9.25
N ARG A 191 -10.68 -5.16 10.26
CA ARG A 191 -9.85 -3.97 10.27
C ARG A 191 -8.38 -4.35 10.36
N THR A 192 -8.02 -5.24 11.28
CA THR A 192 -6.62 -5.68 11.42
C THR A 192 -6.12 -6.36 10.14
N GLY A 193 -6.94 -7.22 9.51
CA GLY A 193 -6.61 -7.82 8.22
C GLY A 193 -6.44 -6.79 7.10
N GLY A 194 -7.35 -5.82 7.00
CA GLY A 194 -7.30 -4.78 5.96
C GLY A 194 -6.11 -3.85 6.13
N ILE A 195 -5.82 -3.40 7.36
CA ILE A 195 -4.64 -2.56 7.64
C ILE A 195 -3.34 -3.31 7.32
N MET A 196 -3.29 -4.63 7.53
CA MET A 196 -2.13 -5.44 7.17
C MET A 196 -1.88 -5.39 5.66
N ILE A 197 -2.89 -5.71 4.83
CA ILE A 197 -2.72 -5.71 3.37
C ILE A 197 -2.44 -4.30 2.84
N LEU A 198 -3.17 -3.28 3.32
CA LEU A 198 -2.96 -1.90 2.90
C LEU A 198 -1.56 -1.38 3.26
N ARG A 199 -1.03 -1.78 4.43
CA ARG A 199 0.35 -1.45 4.81
C ARG A 199 1.34 -2.07 3.85
N ASP A 200 1.19 -3.36 3.55
CA ASP A 200 2.10 -4.09 2.67
C ASP A 200 2.06 -3.52 1.24
N TYR A 201 0.88 -3.13 0.76
CA TYR A 201 0.70 -2.44 -0.51
C TYR A 201 1.43 -1.09 -0.56
N ILE A 202 1.19 -0.22 0.42
CA ILE A 202 1.79 1.14 0.46
C ILE A 202 3.32 1.06 0.63
N GLN A 203 3.81 0.06 1.35
CA GLN A 203 5.26 -0.13 1.57
C GLN A 203 5.95 -0.87 0.41
N GLY A 204 5.22 -1.27 -0.63
CA GLY A 204 5.76 -2.00 -1.78
C GLY A 204 6.13 -3.46 -1.48
N GLN A 205 5.68 -4.01 -0.34
CA GLN A 205 5.84 -5.44 -0.04
C GLN A 205 4.88 -6.30 -0.88
N LEU A 206 3.67 -5.77 -1.16
CA LEU A 206 2.78 -6.32 -2.17
C LEU A 206 3.08 -5.64 -3.51
N GLN A 207 3.80 -6.35 -4.38
CA GLN A 207 4.26 -5.81 -5.66
C GLN A 207 3.09 -5.52 -6.62
N HIS A 208 3.11 -4.33 -7.23
CA HIS A 208 2.13 -3.93 -8.24
C HIS A 208 2.74 -2.89 -9.19
N TRP A 209 2.16 -2.76 -10.38
CA TRP A 209 2.49 -1.71 -11.35
C TRP A 209 1.24 -1.33 -12.14
N LYS A 210 1.19 -0.08 -12.60
CA LYS A 210 0.16 0.38 -13.54
C LYS A 210 0.78 0.52 -14.91
N LEU A 211 0.04 0.11 -15.94
CA LEU A 211 0.43 0.39 -17.32
C LEU A 211 0.33 1.90 -17.59
N PRO A 212 1.16 2.43 -18.50
CA PRO A 212 0.98 3.78 -19.03
C PRO A 212 -0.45 3.97 -19.55
N PRO A 213 -1.07 5.15 -19.33
CA PRO A 213 -2.40 5.42 -19.85
C PRO A 213 -2.40 5.37 -21.39
N GLY A 214 -3.44 4.77 -21.99
CA GLY A 214 -3.62 4.72 -23.44
C GLY A 214 -3.06 3.48 -24.15
N LEU A 215 -2.68 2.45 -23.42
CA LEU A 215 -2.36 1.11 -23.93
C LEU A 215 -3.52 0.14 -23.76
#